data_AF-A0A1P8UBV4-F1
#
_entry.id   AF-A0A1P8UBV4-F1
#
_cell.length_a   1.000
_cell.length_b   1.000
_cell.length_c   1.000
_cell.angle_alpha   90.00
_cell.angle_beta   90.00
_cell.angle_gamma   90.00
#
_symmetry.space_group_name_H-M   'P 1'
#
loop_
_entity.id
_entity.type
_entity.pdbx_description
1 polymer ?
#
loop_
_entity_poly.entity_id
_entity_poly.type
_entity_poly.pdbx_seq_one_letter_code
_entity_poly.pdbx_strand_id
1 'polypeptide(L)'
;MLPSWLTTDAVASQSRDLHAVEPTVHVALYVRAALEDAAVPRLRKETRMYAGFPQYAAHFERLGIDPEHTAITPEAAADDMARYRDAVDEVVLRAITPTDASEDYARFVQVAARLRDETR
;
A
#
# COMPACT_ATOMS: atom_id res chain seq x y z
N MET A 1 -6.38 4.24 13.96
CA MET A 1 -5.48 4.23 12.79
C MET A 1 -6.05 5.14 11.73
N LEU A 2 -5.31 6.15 11.26
CA LEU A 2 -5.62 6.84 10.01
C LEU A 2 -5.25 5.89 8.86
N PRO A 3 -6.15 5.59 7.91
CA PRO A 3 -5.76 4.80 6.76
C PRO A 3 -4.84 5.63 5.87
N SER A 4 -3.60 5.17 5.71
CA SER A 4 -2.64 5.78 4.78
C SER A 4 -3.13 5.58 3.34
N TRP A 5 -3.21 6.68 2.59
CA TRP A 5 -3.52 6.75 1.16
C TRP A 5 -2.45 7.62 0.52
N LEU A 6 -1.25 7.07 0.38
CA LEU A 6 -0.09 7.79 -0.13
C LEU A 6 0.48 7.05 -1.33
N THR A 7 0.85 7.80 -2.36
CA THR A 7 1.64 7.27 -3.48
C THR A 7 3.08 7.06 -3.05
N THR A 8 3.82 6.23 -3.77
CA THR A 8 5.27 6.01 -3.54
C THR A 8 6.06 7.32 -3.49
N ASP A 9 5.77 8.26 -4.38
CA ASP A 9 6.46 9.57 -4.43
C ASP A 9 6.15 10.43 -3.20
N ALA A 10 4.89 10.47 -2.75
CA ALA A 10 4.49 11.22 -1.57
C ALA A 10 5.13 10.65 -0.29
N VAL A 11 5.20 9.32 -0.19
CA VAL A 11 5.89 8.62 0.89
C VAL A 11 7.38 8.95 0.90
N ALA A 12 8.05 8.83 -0.24
CA ALA A 12 9.48 9.09 -0.34
C ALA A 12 9.85 10.53 0.04
N SER A 13 9.01 11.51 -0.35
CA SER A 13 9.21 12.90 0.07
C SER A 13 9.06 13.07 1.58
N GLN A 14 7.96 12.58 2.16
CA GLN A 14 7.68 12.75 3.59
C GLN A 14 8.70 12.02 4.48
N SER A 15 9.13 10.83 4.07
CA SER A 15 10.17 10.06 4.75
C SER A 15 11.50 10.82 4.78
N ARG A 16 11.96 11.34 3.63
CA ARG A 16 13.17 12.18 3.55
C ARG A 16 13.08 13.43 4.40
N ASP A 17 11.95 14.14 4.35
CA ASP A 17 11.75 15.37 5.13
C ASP A 17 11.80 15.08 6.63
N LEU A 18 11.24 13.94 7.06
CA LEU A 18 11.24 13.52 8.44
C LEU A 18 12.64 13.10 8.91
N HIS A 19 13.39 12.32 8.12
CA HIS A 19 14.78 11.96 8.43
C HIS A 19 15.73 13.17 8.41
N ALA A 20 15.43 14.21 7.64
CA ALA A 20 16.20 15.45 7.68
C ALA A 20 16.05 16.21 9.02
N VAL A 21 14.91 16.05 9.70
CA VAL A 21 14.62 16.65 11.01
C VAL A 21 15.11 15.75 12.15
N GLU A 22 14.86 14.45 12.05
CA GLU A 22 15.27 13.44 13.03
C GLU A 22 15.85 12.22 12.29
N PRO A 23 17.18 12.15 12.12
CA PRO A 23 17.83 11.09 11.32
C PRO A 23 17.62 9.67 11.84
N THR A 24 17.20 9.50 13.10
CA THR A 24 17.06 8.18 13.75
C THR A 24 15.61 7.72 13.89
N VAL A 25 14.63 8.50 13.42
CA VAL A 25 13.22 8.10 13.47
C VAL A 25 12.93 6.95 12.52
N HIS A 26 12.13 5.99 12.98
CA HIS A 26 11.65 4.87 12.18
C HIS A 26 10.34 5.23 11.48
N VAL A 27 10.34 5.15 10.16
CA VAL A 27 9.18 5.43 9.31
C VAL A 27 8.57 4.11 8.85
N ALA A 28 7.40 3.79 9.39
CA ALA A 28 6.62 2.62 8.96
C ALA A 28 5.41 3.06 8.13
N LEU A 29 5.21 2.42 6.98
CA LEU A 29 4.09 2.68 6.09
C LEU A 29 3.16 1.47 6.01
N TYR A 30 1.87 1.72 6.21
CA TYR A 30 0.80 0.77 5.95
C TYR A 30 0.29 0.90 4.51
N VAL A 31 0.29 -0.20 3.74
CA VAL A 31 -0.13 -0.22 2.33
C VAL A 31 -1.16 -1.32 2.08
N ARG A 32 -2.24 -1.01 1.36
CA ARG A 32 -3.22 -2.02 0.91
C ARG A 32 -2.64 -2.81 -0.25
N ALA A 33 -2.78 -4.13 -0.21
CA ALA A 33 -2.22 -4.98 -1.25
C ALA A 33 -3.17 -6.12 -1.62
N ALA A 34 -3.38 -6.30 -2.91
CA ALA A 34 -3.89 -7.54 -3.50
C ALA A 34 -2.74 -8.17 -4.31
N LEU A 35 -2.40 -9.42 -4.01
CA LEU A 35 -1.29 -10.14 -4.66
C LEU A 35 -1.77 -11.29 -5.56
N GLU A 36 -3.09 -11.46 -5.69
CA GLU A 36 -3.74 -12.41 -6.60
C GLU A 36 -4.82 -11.69 -7.40
N ASP A 37 -5.00 -12.04 -8.67
CA ASP A 37 -5.99 -11.41 -9.56
C ASP A 37 -7.42 -11.50 -9.02
N ALA A 38 -7.73 -12.62 -8.35
CA ALA A 38 -9.03 -12.85 -7.72
C ALA A 38 -9.37 -11.85 -6.61
N ALA A 39 -8.37 -11.18 -6.02
CA ALA A 39 -8.57 -10.18 -4.97
C ALA A 39 -8.76 -8.74 -5.54
N VAL A 40 -8.38 -8.49 -6.79
CA VAL A 40 -8.46 -7.16 -7.42
C VAL A 40 -9.87 -6.54 -7.38
N PRO A 41 -10.97 -7.29 -7.66
CA PRO A 41 -12.31 -6.72 -7.55
C PRO A 41 -12.64 -6.22 -6.15
N ARG A 42 -12.14 -6.87 -5.10
CA ARG A 42 -12.34 -6.45 -3.71
C ARG A 42 -11.49 -5.23 -3.37
N LEU A 43 -10.24 -5.18 -3.82
CA LEU A 43 -9.40 -4.00 -3.68
C LEU A 43 -10.09 -2.78 -4.31
N ARG A 44 -10.52 -2.88 -5.57
CA ARG A 44 -11.26 -1.80 -6.27
C ARG A 44 -12.56 -1.42 -5.59
N LYS A 45 -13.30 -2.39 -5.03
CA LYS A 45 -14.51 -2.10 -4.25
C LYS A 45 -14.17 -1.26 -3.02
N GLU A 46 -13.08 -1.58 -2.32
CA GLU A 46 -12.66 -0.84 -1.14
C GLU A 46 -12.18 0.58 -1.49
N THR A 47 -11.33 0.74 -2.50
CA THR A 47 -10.87 2.07 -2.94
C THR A 47 -12.03 2.97 -3.34
N ARG A 48 -12.99 2.46 -4.12
CA ARG A 48 -14.22 3.19 -4.49
C ARG A 48 -15.11 3.51 -3.31
N MET A 49 -15.23 2.60 -2.34
CA MET A 49 -15.99 2.85 -1.11
C MET A 49 -15.40 4.04 -0.36
N TYR A 50 -14.07 4.09 -0.19
CA TYR A 50 -13.42 5.23 0.46
C TYR A 50 -13.53 6.51 -0.37
N ALA A 51 -13.35 6.45 -1.69
CA ALA A 51 -13.55 7.59 -2.58
C ALA A 51 -14.98 8.17 -2.51
N GLY A 52 -15.98 7.34 -2.18
CA GLY A 52 -17.36 7.77 -2.01
C GLY A 52 -17.65 8.53 -0.71
N PHE A 53 -16.77 8.47 0.30
CA PHE A 53 -16.97 9.23 1.53
C PHE A 53 -16.57 10.70 1.33
N PRO A 54 -17.44 11.70 1.60
CA PRO A 54 -17.16 13.10 1.27
C PRO A 54 -15.83 13.64 1.81
N GLN A 55 -15.45 13.23 3.02
CA GLN A 55 -14.21 13.66 3.66
C GLN A 55 -12.97 13.06 2.98
N TYR A 56 -13.05 11.83 2.50
CA TYR A 56 -11.97 11.18 1.75
C TYR A 56 -11.90 11.71 0.31
N ALA A 57 -13.05 11.91 -0.34
CA ALA A 57 -13.12 12.52 -1.67
C ALA A 57 -12.41 13.87 -1.69
N ALA A 58 -12.77 14.77 -0.76
CA ALA A 58 -12.12 16.07 -0.63
C ALA A 58 -10.62 15.96 -0.29
N HIS A 59 -10.23 14.95 0.50
CA HIS A 59 -8.83 14.70 0.81
C HIS A 59 -8.03 14.26 -0.42
N PHE A 60 -8.56 13.31 -1.21
CA PHE A 60 -7.96 12.81 -2.44
C PHE A 60 -7.85 13.91 -3.49
N GLU A 61 -8.90 14.71 -3.67
CA GLU A 61 -8.90 15.86 -4.57
C GLU A 61 -7.83 16.89 -4.17
N ARG A 62 -7.75 17.24 -2.88
CA ARG A 62 -6.72 18.17 -2.37
C ARG A 62 -5.30 17.67 -2.58
N LEU A 63 -5.09 16.35 -2.52
CA LEU A 63 -3.78 15.73 -2.73
C LEU A 63 -3.51 15.38 -4.19
N GLY A 64 -4.50 15.49 -5.08
CA GLY A 64 -4.37 15.11 -6.49
C GLY A 64 -4.09 13.61 -6.70
N ILE A 65 -4.58 12.75 -5.80
CA ILE A 65 -4.32 11.30 -5.82
C ILE A 65 -5.56 10.49 -6.14
N ASP A 66 -5.36 9.42 -6.91
CA ASP A 66 -6.35 8.35 -7.06
C ASP A 66 -6.08 7.26 -6.01
N PRO A 67 -7.05 6.89 -5.17
CA PRO A 67 -6.88 5.82 -4.19
C PRO A 67 -6.56 4.45 -4.80
N GLU A 68 -6.89 4.20 -6.08
CA GLU A 68 -6.44 2.98 -6.77
C GLU A 68 -4.92 2.97 -6.99
N HIS A 69 -4.27 4.14 -7.14
CA HIS A 69 -2.82 4.26 -7.31
C HIS A 69 -2.03 4.21 -6.00
N THR A 70 -2.70 4.17 -4.84
CA THR A 70 -2.03 4.05 -3.53
C THR A 70 -2.07 2.62 -2.99
N ALA A 71 -2.54 1.66 -3.79
CA ALA A 71 -2.65 0.26 -3.40
C ALA A 71 -1.86 -0.63 -4.36
N ILE A 72 -1.25 -1.68 -3.82
CA ILE A 72 -0.51 -2.67 -4.59
C ILE A 72 -1.49 -3.61 -5.28
N THR A 73 -1.29 -3.81 -6.58
CA THR A 73 -2.03 -4.77 -7.40
C THR A 73 -1.09 -5.91 -7.83
N PRO A 74 -1.60 -7.09 -8.24
CA PRO A 74 -0.76 -8.22 -8.62
C PRO A 74 0.19 -7.90 -9.77
N GLU A 75 -0.27 -7.11 -10.75
CA GLU A 75 0.50 -6.70 -11.92
C GLU A 75 1.71 -5.83 -11.56
N ALA A 76 1.53 -4.87 -10.64
CA ALA A 76 2.57 -3.94 -10.22
C ALA A 76 3.33 -4.39 -8.95
N ALA A 77 3.05 -5.58 -8.42
CA ALA A 77 3.44 -5.96 -7.06
C ALA A 77 4.95 -5.91 -6.81
N ALA A 78 5.75 -6.43 -7.74
CA ALA A 78 7.20 -6.43 -7.60
C ALA A 78 7.77 -5.00 -7.57
N ASP A 79 7.38 -4.17 -8.55
CA ASP A 79 7.85 -2.80 -8.69
C ASP A 79 7.40 -1.92 -7.53
N ASP A 80 6.11 -2.00 -7.15
CA ASP A 80 5.58 -1.20 -6.04
C ASP A 80 6.19 -1.62 -4.71
N MET A 81 6.37 -2.93 -4.46
CA MET A 81 7.02 -3.39 -3.24
C MET A 81 8.46 -2.87 -3.12
N ALA A 82 9.23 -2.90 -4.21
CA ALA A 82 10.58 -2.33 -4.22
C ALA A 82 10.52 -0.83 -3.93
N ARG A 83 9.68 -0.07 -4.64
CA ARG A 83 9.57 1.39 -4.47
C ARG A 83 9.11 1.82 -3.08
N TYR A 84 8.14 1.13 -2.48
CA TYR A 84 7.73 1.44 -1.11
C TYR A 84 8.84 1.08 -0.10
N ARG A 85 9.54 -0.04 -0.28
CA ARG A 85 10.65 -0.43 0.61
C ARG A 85 11.85 0.51 0.52
N ASP A 86 12.11 1.08 -0.65
CA ASP A 86 13.16 2.08 -0.82
C ASP A 86 12.77 3.44 -0.22
N ALA A 87 11.47 3.70 -0.05
CA ALA A 87 10.96 4.97 0.44
C ALA A 87 10.87 5.06 1.98
N VAL A 88 10.75 3.93 2.68
CA VAL A 88 10.55 3.89 4.15
C VAL A 88 11.31 2.76 4.81
N ASP A 89 11.51 2.85 6.12
CA ASP A 89 12.23 1.84 6.90
C ASP A 89 11.45 0.53 7.03
N GLU A 90 10.11 0.59 7.00
CA GLU A 90 9.25 -0.58 7.11
C GLU A 90 7.96 -0.45 6.29
N VAL A 91 7.61 -1.50 5.55
CA VAL A 91 6.33 -1.60 4.85
C VAL A 91 5.48 -2.69 5.49
N VAL A 92 4.30 -2.30 5.97
CA VAL A 92 3.28 -3.19 6.52
C VAL A 92 2.18 -3.38 5.49
N LEU A 93 2.09 -4.59 4.93
CA LEU A 93 1.05 -4.92 3.95
C LEU A 93 -0.25 -5.27 4.66
N ARG A 94 -1.33 -4.58 4.29
CA ARG A 94 -2.68 -4.99 4.60
C ARG A 94 -3.21 -5.86 3.47
N ALA A 95 -3.27 -7.15 3.74
CA ALA A 95 -3.80 -8.13 2.82
C ALA A 95 -5.25 -7.84 2.47
N ILE A 96 -5.52 -7.74 1.17
CA ILE A 96 -6.85 -7.86 0.60
C ILE A 96 -6.87 -9.20 -0.11
N THR A 97 -7.68 -10.11 0.41
CA THR A 97 -7.82 -11.47 -0.09
C THR A 97 -9.14 -11.63 -0.84
N PRO A 98 -9.30 -12.66 -1.69
CA PRO A 98 -10.55 -12.92 -2.39
C PRO A 98 -11.74 -13.16 -1.44
N THR A 99 -11.55 -13.90 -0.35
CA THR A 99 -12.68 -14.36 0.50
C THR A 99 -12.52 -14.13 2.01
N ASP A 100 -11.38 -13.62 2.48
CA ASP A 100 -11.00 -13.58 3.90
C ASP A 100 -10.85 -14.97 4.56
N ALA A 101 -10.78 -16.04 3.77
CA ALA A 101 -10.43 -17.36 4.27
C ALA A 101 -8.96 -17.43 4.71
N SER A 102 -8.67 -18.25 5.72
CA SER A 102 -7.31 -18.48 6.22
C SER A 102 -6.33 -18.90 5.13
N GLU A 103 -6.80 -19.71 4.18
CA GLU A 103 -6.05 -20.22 3.05
C GLU A 103 -5.64 -19.09 2.08
N ASP A 104 -6.50 -18.09 1.91
CA ASP A 104 -6.17 -16.91 1.11
C ASP A 104 -5.09 -16.07 1.78
N TYR A 105 -5.16 -15.91 3.11
CA TYR A 105 -4.09 -15.22 3.85
C TYR A 105 -2.77 -15.99 3.82
N ALA A 106 -2.81 -17.32 3.92
CA ALA A 106 -1.61 -18.15 3.79
C ALA A 106 -0.96 -17.99 2.41
N ARG A 107 -1.75 -18.01 1.33
CA ARG A 107 -1.26 -17.73 -0.02
C ARG A 107 -0.70 -16.33 -0.17
N PHE A 108 -1.40 -15.33 0.36
CA PHE A 108 -0.93 -13.94 0.36
C PHE A 108 0.46 -13.82 1.00
N VAL A 109 0.65 -14.42 2.18
CA VAL A 109 1.94 -14.40 2.89
C VAL A 109 3.04 -15.11 2.08
N GLN A 110 2.74 -16.23 1.44
CA GLN A 110 3.69 -16.95 0.59
C GLN A 110 4.12 -16.10 -0.61
N VAL A 111 3.17 -15.44 -1.29
CA VAL A 111 3.46 -14.56 -2.43
C VAL A 111 4.26 -13.33 -1.98
N ALA A 112 3.87 -12.71 -0.87
CA ALA A 112 4.58 -11.56 -0.31
C ALA A 112 6.02 -11.91 0.10
N ALA A 113 6.24 -13.10 0.69
CA ALA A 113 7.58 -13.58 1.04
C ALA A 113 8.45 -13.76 -0.21
N ARG A 114 7.91 -14.38 -1.28
CA ARG A 114 8.62 -14.52 -2.56
C ARG A 114 9.00 -13.16 -3.14
N LEU A 115 8.05 -12.23 -3.23
CA LEU A 115 8.30 -10.89 -3.77
C LEU A 115 9.34 -10.11 -2.94
N ARG A 116 9.31 -10.24 -1.61
CA ARG A 116 10.32 -9.62 -0.72
C ARG A 116 11.73 -10.14 -1.01
N ASP A 117 11.85 -11.44 -1.28
CA ASP A 117 13.13 -12.09 -1.52
C ASP A 117 13.66 -11.78 -2.94
N GLU A 118 12.78 -11.56 -3.92
CA GLU A 118 13.10 -11.15 -5.30
C GLU A 118 13.48 -9.65 -5.42
N THR A 119 12.97 -8.80 -4.51
CA THR A 119 13.19 -7.34 -4.50
C THR A 119 14.32 -6.92 -3.56
N ARG A 120 15.33 -7.78 -3.33
CA ARG A 120 16.47 -7.54 -2.44
C ARG A 120 17.77 -7.35 -3.20
#